data_AF-A0A6I8NT49-F1
#
_entry.id   AF-A0A6I8NT49-F1
#
_cell.length_a   1.000
_cell.length_b   1.000
_cell.length_c   1.000
_cell.angle_alpha   90.00
_cell.angle_beta   90.00
_cell.angle_gamma   90.00
#
_symmetry.space_group_name_H-M   'P 1'
#
loop_
_entity.id
_entity.type
_entity.pdbx_description
1 polymer ?
#
loop_
_entity_poly.entity_id
_entity_poly.type
_entity_poly.pdbx_seq_one_letter_code
_entity_poly.pdbx_strand_id
1 'polypeptide(L)' 'MALSLPALTVLVPLLSLAGLLGSARLDPAFPRSCAGAAGLCFYSLLLPLVGPVFVFFRLWAWMGIKLFRHN' A
#
# COMPACT_ATOMS: atom_id res chain seq x y z
N MET A 1 4.68 19.36 -10.84
CA MET A 1 5.01 19.23 -9.40
C MET A 1 5.12 17.75 -9.10
N ALA A 2 6.28 17.26 -8.67
CA ALA A 2 6.42 15.87 -8.28
C ALA A 2 5.69 15.64 -6.94
N LEU A 3 4.98 14.51 -6.82
CA LEU A 3 4.40 14.08 -5.54
C LEU A 3 5.54 13.88 -4.53
N SER A 4 5.38 14.42 -3.32
CA SER A 4 6.37 14.24 -2.26
C SER A 4 6.39 12.78 -1.81
N LEU A 5 7.57 12.30 -1.40
CA LEU A 5 7.76 10.95 -0.83
C LEU A 5 6.72 10.59 0.26
N PRO A 6 6.38 11.49 1.21
CA PRO A 6 5.34 11.24 2.20
C PRO A 6 3.92 11.17 1.62
N ALA A 7 3.65 11.86 0.50
CA ALA A 7 2.35 11.76 -0.15
C ALA A 7 2.19 10.38 -0.82
N LEU A 8 3.27 9.85 -1.40
CA LEU A 8 3.27 8.53 -2.02
C LEU A 8 3.07 7.38 -1.01
N THR A 9 3.60 7.48 0.20
CA THR A 9 3.39 6.46 1.25
C THR A 9 1.93 6.33 1.68
N VAL A 10 1.14 7.39 1.53
CA VAL A 10 -0.29 7.41 1.85
C VAL A 10 -1.13 7.07 0.61
N LEU A 11 -0.74 7.59 -0.56
CA LEU A 11 -1.48 7.42 -1.80
C LEU A 11 -1.50 5.96 -2.27
N VAL A 12 -0.39 5.23 -2.15
CA VAL A 12 -0.32 3.85 -2.66
C VAL A 12 -1.21 2.88 -1.87
N PRO A 13 -1.25 2.89 -0.52
CA PRO A 13 -2.25 2.15 0.25
C PRO A 13 -3.69 2.50 -0.12
N LEU A 14 -3.99 3.80 -0.33
CA LEU A 14 -5.32 4.28 -0.73
C LEU A 14 -5.73 3.75 -2.11
N LEU A 15 -4.82 3.79 -3.09
CA LEU A 15 -5.07 3.24 -4.42
C LEU A 15 -5.23 1.71 -4.39
N SER A 16 -4.43 1.02 -3.58
CA SER A 16 -4.53 -0.45 -3.40
C SER A 16 -5.87 -0.84 -2.79
N LEU A 17 -6.33 -0.07 -1.79
CA LEU A 17 -7.64 -0.24 -1.17
C LEU A 17 -8.78 0.00 -2.17
N ALA A 18 -8.69 1.08 -2.95
CA ALA A 18 -9.68 1.40 -3.97
C ALA A 18 -9.76 0.30 -5.05
N GLY A 19 -8.60 -0.22 -5.48
CA GLY A 19 -8.53 -1.36 -6.40
C GLY A 19 -9.20 -2.61 -5.84
N LEU A 20 -8.92 -2.96 -4.58
CA LEU A 20 -9.50 -4.13 -3.92
C LEU A 20 -11.03 -4.00 -3.78
N LEU A 21 -11.53 -2.82 -3.38
CA LEU A 21 -12.97 -2.52 -3.30
C LEU A 21 -13.63 -2.53 -4.68
N GLY A 22 -12.93 -2.06 -5.70
CA GLY A 22 -13.36 -2.13 -7.11
C GLY A 22 -13.52 -3.57 -7.57
N SER A 23 -12.51 -4.41 -7.36
CA SER A 23 -12.58 -5.86 -7.65
C SER A 23 -13.72 -6.53 -6.89
N ALA A 24 -13.89 -6.25 -5.60
CA ALA A 24 -14.98 -6.81 -4.81
C ALA A 24 -16.39 -6.41 -5.29
N ARG A 25 -16.53 -5.26 -5.96
CA ARG A 25 -17.80 -4.81 -6.53
C ARG A 25 -18.05 -5.27 -7.96
N LEU A 26 -17.01 -5.27 -8.79
CA LEU A 26 -17.13 -5.46 -10.24
C LEU A 26 -16.96 -6.92 -10.66
N ASP A 27 -16.18 -7.69 -9.91
CA ASP A 27 -15.92 -9.09 -10.21
C ASP A 27 -16.90 -10.00 -9.45
N PRO A 28 -17.84 -10.67 -10.15
CA PRO A 28 -18.79 -11.58 -9.50
C PRO A 28 -18.12 -12.84 -8.92
N ALA A 29 -16.90 -13.17 -9.34
CA ALA A 29 -16.10 -14.26 -8.81
C ALA A 29 -15.25 -13.85 -7.60
N PHE A 30 -15.29 -12.58 -7.18
CA PHE A 30 -14.49 -12.12 -6.05
C PHE A 30 -14.89 -12.84 -4.76
N PRO A 31 -13.92 -13.42 -4.01
CA PRO A 31 -14.23 -14.17 -2.81
C PRO A 31 -14.89 -13.27 -1.75
N ARG A 32 -16.14 -13.62 -1.37
CA ARG A 32 -16.92 -12.87 -0.37
C ARG A 32 -16.20 -12.73 0.98
N SER A 33 -15.40 -13.72 1.36
CA SER A 33 -14.56 -13.70 2.58
C SER A 33 -13.50 -12.60 2.58
N CYS A 34 -13.16 -12.07 1.41
CA CYS A 34 -12.13 -11.05 1.20
C CYS A 34 -12.75 -9.66 0.93
N ALA A 35 -14.08 -9.57 0.79
CA ALA A 35 -14.78 -8.31 0.56
C ALA A 35 -14.98 -7.47 1.83
N GLY A 36 -14.90 -8.10 3.00
CA GLY A 36 -15.05 -7.43 4.30
C GLY A 36 -13.71 -7.02 4.91
N ALA A 37 -13.62 -5.77 5.38
CA ALA A 37 -12.43 -5.24 6.08
C ALA A 37 -12.11 -5.97 7.40
N ALA A 38 -13.04 -6.76 7.93
CA ALA A 38 -12.84 -7.59 9.13
C ALA A 38 -12.24 -8.98 8.84
N GLY A 39 -12.07 -9.34 7.55
CA GLY A 39 -11.60 -10.67 7.16
C GLY A 39 -10.07 -10.76 7.07
N LEU A 40 -9.50 -11.88 7.54
CA LEU A 40 -8.07 -12.18 7.34
C LEU A 40 -7.67 -12.16 5.86
N CYS A 41 -8.55 -12.64 4.97
CA CYS A 41 -8.28 -12.64 3.54
C CYS A 41 -8.08 -11.22 2.96
N PHE A 42 -8.86 -10.25 3.43
CA PHE A 42 -8.72 -8.86 3.00
C PHE A 42 -7.32 -8.33 3.31
N TYR A 43 -6.83 -8.57 4.53
CA TYR A 43 -5.47 -8.19 4.91
C TYR A 43 -4.41 -9.01 4.19
N SER A 44 -4.63 -10.30 3.95
CA SER A 44 -3.71 -11.15 3.17
C SER A 44 -3.54 -10.67 1.73
N LEU A 45 -4.57 -10.07 1.12
CA LEU A 45 -4.47 -9.44 -0.21
C LEU A 45 -3.82 -8.06 -0.15
N LEU A 46 -4.10 -7.28 0.90
CA LEU A 46 -3.58 -5.92 1.06
C LEU A 46 -2.08 -5.90 1.42
N LEU A 47 -1.63 -6.84 2.25
CA LEU A 47 -0.27 -6.92 2.78
C LEU A 47 0.82 -7.06 1.68
N PRO A 48 0.70 -7.95 0.67
CA PRO A 48 1.68 -8.05 -0.41
C PRO A 48 1.66 -6.84 -1.36
N LEU A 49 0.56 -6.07 -1.42
CA LEU A 49 0.51 -4.83 -2.19
C LEU A 49 1.17 -3.66 -1.44
N VAL A 50 0.87 -3.50 -0.16
CA VAL A 50 1.34 -2.38 0.65
C VAL A 50 2.76 -2.62 1.19
N GLY A 51 3.11 -3.88 1.48
CA GLY A 51 4.38 -4.28 2.10
C GLY A 51 5.62 -3.84 1.34
N PRO A 52 5.79 -4.21 0.05
CA PRO A 52 6.96 -3.82 -0.74
C PRO A 52 7.10 -2.30 -0.86
N VAL A 53 5.97 -1.59 -1.03
CA VAL A 53 5.92 -0.15 -1.16
C VAL A 53 6.32 0.55 0.15
N PHE A 54 5.79 0.07 1.26
CA PHE A 54 6.13 0.58 2.59
C PHE A 54 7.62 0.36 2.90
N VAL A 55 8.15 -0.82 2.62
CA VAL A 55 9.56 -1.15 2.82
C VAL A 55 10.44 -0.27 1.93
N PHE A 56 10.09 -0.09 0.65
CA PHE A 56 10.85 0.77 -0.27
C PHE A 56 10.94 2.20 0.23
N PHE A 57 9.81 2.82 0.60
CA PHE A 57 9.82 4.20 1.10
C PHE A 57 10.53 4.34 2.44
N ARG A 58 10.42 3.35 3.32
CA ARG A 58 11.18 3.30 4.58
C ARG A 58 12.68 3.23 4.34
N LEU A 59 13.13 2.35 3.44
CA LEU A 59 14.55 2.22 3.09
C LEU A 59 15.07 3.49 2.44
N TRP A 60 14.30 4.09 1.53
CA TRP A 60 14.65 5.35 0.89
C TRP A 60 14.78 6.49 1.89
N ALA A 61 13.80 6.66 2.79
CA ALA A 61 13.85 7.66 3.85
C ALA A 61 15.06 7.43 4.78
N TRP A 62 15.34 6.17 5.11
CA TRP A 62 16.47 5.80 5.96
C TRP A 62 17.82 6.08 5.28
N MET A 63 17.93 5.78 3.98
CA MET A 63 19.11 6.08 3.18
C MET A 63 19.31 7.60 3.06
N GLY A 64 18.23 8.35 2.82
CA GLY A 64 18.27 9.82 2.80
C GLY A 64 18.77 10.40 4.13
N ILE A 65 18.23 9.94 5.27
CA ILE A 65 18.70 10.38 6.59
C ILE A 65 20.19 10.05 6.79
N LYS A 66 20.65 8.86 6.38
CA LYS A 66 22.07 8.50 6.49
C LYS A 66 22.97 9.36 5.62
N LEU A 67 22.54 9.70 4.40
CA LEU A 67 23.33 10.49 3.46
C LEU A 67 23.59 11.90 3.99
N PHE A 68 22.60 12.53 4.62
CA PHE A 68 22.74 13.88 5.19
C PHE A 68 23.34 13.90 6.59
N ARG A 69 23.40 12.78 7.30
CA ARG A 69 23.96 12.74 8.67
C ARG A 69 25.50 12.71 8.70
N HIS A 70 26.13 12.42 7.57
CA HIS A 70 27.60 12.30 7.43
C HIS A 70 28.23 13.40 6.58
N ASN A 71 27.46 14.42 6.20
CA ASN A 71 27.92 15.64 5.53
C ASN A 71 27.59 16.84 6.41
#